data_AF-I4YJ29-F1
#
_entry.id   AF-I4YJ29-F1
#
_cell.length_a   1.000
_cell.length_b   1.000
_cell.length_c   1.000
_cell.angle_alpha   90.00
_cell.angle_beta   90.00
_cell.angle_gamma   90.00
#
_symmetry.space_group_name_H-M   'P 1'
#
loop_
_entity.id
_entity.type
_entity.pdbx_description
1 polymer ?
#
loop_
_entity_poly.entity_id
_entity_poly.type
_entity_poly.pdbx_seq_one_letter_code
_entity_poly.pdbx_strand_id
1 'polypeptide(L)'
;MVEERTRDSVLNTIKEIDAISQSIFSSISSQAVKPLKLNASQISSLSRLDELLAVQLEELREHEYRQQLITELENDIVDLESNIQSSLHILQSSQKDLDKILKDGDKDIERIRATENNQIPDNVLLEYAQKLSAFTHAPPTINSADTIQHPSQQVFNVPFPTESNMRRGILFAQSVEEGQDDTLKLEMGESKQLDAEIDQEHHYNSLRNQQEDMQAGLNDGDVEFDLLD
;
A
#
# COMPACT_ATOMS: atom_id res chain seq x y z
N MET A 1 -4.80 -5.26 45.20
CA MET A 1 -5.19 -5.04 46.62
C MET A 1 -4.65 -6.10 47.58
N VAL A 2 -4.66 -7.40 47.25
CA VAL A 2 -4.12 -8.44 48.18
C VAL A 2 -2.59 -8.42 48.21
N GLU A 3 -1.94 -8.24 47.06
CA GLU A 3 -0.48 -8.19 46.92
C GLU A 3 0.16 -6.99 47.66
N GLU A 4 -0.52 -5.84 47.66
CA GLU A 4 -0.11 -4.65 48.40
C GLU A 4 -0.20 -4.91 49.92
N ARG A 5 -1.21 -5.66 50.36
CA ARG A 5 -1.36 -6.05 51.77
C ARG A 5 -0.31 -7.05 52.22
N THR A 6 0.06 -8.05 51.41
CA THR A 6 1.10 -9.03 51.77
C THR A 6 2.46 -8.37 51.82
N ARG A 7 2.78 -7.50 50.85
CA ARG A 7 4.02 -6.70 50.84
C ARG A 7 4.12 -5.77 52.05
N ASP A 8 3.06 -5.03 52.36
CA ASP A 8 3.04 -4.16 53.53
C ASP A 8 3.17 -4.95 54.84
N SER A 9 2.60 -6.16 54.89
CA SER A 9 2.71 -7.07 56.02
C SER A 9 4.16 -7.55 56.24
N VAL A 10 4.87 -7.95 55.18
CA VAL A 10 6.30 -8.32 55.24
C VAL A 10 7.17 -7.14 55.64
N LEU A 11 6.89 -5.95 55.12
CA LEU A 11 7.64 -4.74 55.49
C LEU A 11 7.44 -4.37 56.96
N ASN A 12 6.25 -4.58 57.51
CA ASN A 12 5.98 -4.34 58.92
C ASN A 12 6.70 -5.35 59.82
N THR A 13 6.73 -6.63 59.46
CA THR A 13 7.45 -7.65 60.25
C THR A 13 8.96 -7.43 60.24
N ILE A 14 9.52 -7.02 59.10
CA ILE A 14 10.95 -6.64 59.02
C ILE A 14 11.26 -5.43 59.91
N LYS A 15 10.40 -4.40 59.93
CA LYS A 15 10.57 -3.24 60.81
C LYS A 15 10.51 -3.63 62.29
N GLU A 16 9.62 -4.54 62.65
CA GLU A 16 9.51 -5.06 64.02
C GLU A 16 10.75 -5.87 64.43
N ILE A 17 11.27 -6.71 63.53
CA ILE A 17 12.54 -7.44 63.72
C ILE A 17 13.70 -6.48 63.93
N ASP A 18 13.81 -5.41 63.12
CA ASP A 18 14.85 -4.40 63.25
C ASP A 18 14.75 -3.65 64.58
N ALA A 19 13.55 -3.22 64.97
CA ALA A 19 13.30 -2.54 66.25
C ALA A 19 13.69 -3.41 67.47
N ILE A 20 13.33 -4.70 67.45
CA ILE A 20 13.69 -5.64 68.52
C ILE A 20 15.20 -5.92 68.53
N SER A 21 15.82 -6.07 67.36
CA SER A 21 17.26 -6.27 67.23
C SER A 21 18.04 -5.09 67.80
N GLN A 22 17.66 -3.85 67.46
CA GLN A 22 18.26 -2.63 68.02
C GLN A 22 18.07 -2.54 69.55
N SER A 23 16.90 -2.93 70.06
CA SER A 23 16.63 -3.00 71.51
C SER A 23 17.55 -4.02 72.23
N ILE A 24 17.74 -5.20 71.64
CA ILE A 24 18.65 -6.24 72.17
C ILE A 24 20.10 -5.73 72.16
N PHE A 25 20.56 -5.16 71.04
CA PHE A 25 21.94 -4.65 70.93
C PHE A 25 22.20 -3.49 71.90
N SER A 26 21.23 -2.59 72.10
CA SER A 26 21.33 -1.51 73.11
C SER A 26 21.34 -2.06 74.54
N SER A 27 20.56 -3.10 74.82
CA SER A 27 20.53 -3.77 76.13
C SER A 27 21.84 -4.51 76.43
N ILE A 28 22.49 -5.08 75.41
CA ILE A 28 23.78 -5.77 75.54
C ILE A 28 24.92 -4.74 75.69
N SER A 29 24.92 -3.65 74.92
CA SER A 29 25.99 -2.65 74.96
C SER A 29 26.00 -1.81 76.23
N SER A 30 24.87 -1.70 76.93
CA SER A 30 24.73 -0.95 78.19
C SER A 30 25.05 -1.76 79.46
N GLN A 31 25.27 -3.08 79.38
CA GLN A 31 25.62 -3.90 80.55
C GLN A 31 27.14 -3.97 80.77
N ALA A 32 27.60 -3.35 81.87
CA ALA A 32 29.02 -3.30 82.23
C ALA A 32 29.56 -4.52 83.02
N VAL A 33 28.72 -5.49 83.43
CA VAL A 33 29.11 -6.55 84.39
C VAL A 33 28.51 -7.92 84.02
N LYS A 34 29.34 -8.98 84.03
CA LYS A 34 28.93 -10.40 83.91
C LYS A 34 28.17 -10.84 85.17
N PRO A 35 27.09 -11.63 85.10
CA PRO A 35 26.57 -12.36 83.93
C PRO A 35 25.58 -11.52 83.10
N LEU A 36 25.62 -11.69 81.78
CA LEU A 36 24.65 -11.12 80.86
C LEU A 36 23.25 -11.60 81.24
N LYS A 37 22.39 -10.67 81.66
CA LYS A 37 20.96 -10.94 81.76
C LYS A 37 20.35 -10.67 80.40
N LEU A 38 20.40 -11.67 79.51
CA LEU A 38 19.62 -11.64 78.28
C LEU A 38 18.14 -11.77 78.64
N ASN A 39 17.31 -10.87 78.11
CA ASN A 39 15.87 -11.00 78.21
C ASN A 39 15.42 -12.15 77.31
N ALA A 40 15.19 -13.32 77.91
CA ALA A 40 14.71 -14.51 77.19
C ALA A 40 13.40 -14.25 76.41
N SER A 41 12.59 -13.29 76.85
CA SER A 41 11.36 -12.86 76.16
C SER A 41 11.61 -12.14 74.83
N GLN A 42 12.70 -11.36 74.71
CA GLN A 42 13.03 -10.67 73.46
C GLN A 42 13.54 -11.66 72.41
N ILE A 43 14.29 -12.68 72.83
CA ILE A 43 14.78 -13.75 71.95
C ILE A 43 13.62 -14.61 71.44
N SER A 44 12.67 -14.99 72.31
CA SER A 44 11.50 -15.77 71.88
C SER A 44 10.55 -14.97 70.99
N SER A 45 10.45 -13.65 71.19
CA SER A 45 9.71 -12.78 70.27
C SER A 45 10.37 -12.70 68.89
N LEU A 46 11.71 -12.67 68.84
CA LEU A 46 12.47 -12.67 67.59
C LEU A 46 12.28 -13.99 66.82
N SER A 47 12.37 -15.14 67.49
CA SER A 47 12.15 -16.43 66.82
C SER A 47 10.72 -16.56 66.28
N ARG A 48 9.73 -16.02 67.00
CA ARG A 48 8.34 -16.00 66.53
C ARG A 48 8.15 -15.10 65.31
N LEU A 49 8.79 -13.93 65.28
CA LEU A 49 8.73 -13.05 64.12
C LEU A 49 9.44 -13.64 62.90
N ASP A 50 10.53 -14.38 63.12
CA ASP A 50 11.24 -15.11 62.08
C ASP A 50 10.37 -16.22 61.46
N GLU A 51 9.68 -17.01 62.30
CA GLU A 51 8.71 -18.02 61.85
C GLU A 51 7.55 -17.39 61.06
N LEU A 52 7.05 -16.24 61.53
CA LEU A 52 5.98 -15.50 60.87
C LEU A 52 6.45 -14.94 59.52
N LEU A 53 7.65 -14.40 59.44
CA LEU A 53 8.26 -13.92 58.20
C LEU A 53 8.42 -15.05 57.18
N ALA A 54 8.85 -16.24 57.63
CA ALA A 54 8.97 -17.40 56.75
C ALA A 54 7.62 -17.80 56.11
N VAL A 55 6.53 -17.77 56.89
CA VAL A 55 5.18 -18.04 56.37
C VAL A 55 4.75 -16.98 55.36
N GLN A 56 4.98 -15.70 55.65
CA GLN A 56 4.61 -14.61 54.74
C GLN A 56 5.41 -14.62 53.43
N LEU A 57 6.68 -15.03 53.48
CA LEU A 57 7.49 -15.17 52.27
C LEU A 57 7.00 -16.30 51.37
N GLU A 58 6.56 -17.43 51.94
CA GLU A 58 5.99 -18.51 51.13
C GLU A 58 4.66 -18.08 50.48
N GLU A 59 3.80 -17.37 51.23
CA GLU A 59 2.56 -16.80 50.69
C GLU A 59 2.83 -15.77 49.57
N LEU A 60 3.86 -14.93 49.74
CA LEU A 60 4.29 -13.99 48.72
C LEU A 60 4.76 -14.73 47.45
N ARG A 61 5.57 -15.78 47.60
CA ARG A 61 6.06 -16.57 46.47
C ARG A 61 4.93 -17.23 45.70
N GLU A 62 3.93 -17.76 46.41
CA GLU A 62 2.75 -18.33 45.78
C GLU A 62 1.94 -17.28 45.01
N HIS A 63 1.82 -16.07 45.57
CA HIS A 63 1.18 -14.94 44.89
C HIS A 63 1.94 -14.51 43.63
N GLU A 64 3.27 -14.38 43.70
CA GLU A 64 4.10 -14.05 42.53
C GLU A 64 3.96 -15.08 41.42
N TYR A 65 3.95 -16.37 41.77
CA TYR A 65 3.74 -17.45 40.79
C TYR A 65 2.37 -17.35 40.10
N ARG A 66 1.30 -17.11 40.88
CA ARG A 66 -0.05 -16.92 40.33
C ARG A 66 -0.12 -15.66 39.45
N GLN A 67 0.55 -14.58 39.84
CA GLN A 67 0.58 -13.35 39.07
C GLN A 67 1.30 -13.51 37.72
N GLN A 68 2.39 -14.30 37.69
CA GLN A 68 3.05 -14.67 36.45
C GLN A 68 2.11 -15.45 35.52
N LEU A 69 1.39 -16.44 36.06
CA LEU A 69 0.41 -17.21 35.29
C LEU A 69 -0.73 -16.34 34.77
N ILE A 70 -1.24 -15.40 35.57
CA ILE A 70 -2.26 -14.44 35.13
C ILE A 70 -1.72 -13.60 33.96
N THR A 71 -0.49 -13.10 34.07
CA THR A 71 0.13 -12.28 33.04
C THR A 71 0.34 -13.06 31.74
N GLU A 72 0.71 -14.35 31.83
CA GLU A 72 0.81 -15.24 30.66
C GLU A 72 -0.55 -15.43 29.99
N LEU A 73 -1.59 -15.74 30.76
CA LEU A 73 -2.96 -15.89 30.24
C LEU A 73 -3.52 -14.59 29.65
N GLU A 74 -3.18 -13.43 30.22
CA GLU A 74 -3.55 -12.14 29.67
C GLU A 74 -2.91 -11.91 28.29
N ASN A 75 -1.62 -12.25 28.13
CA ASN A 75 -0.95 -12.17 26.84
C ASN A 75 -1.58 -13.12 25.81
N ASP A 76 -1.91 -14.35 26.21
CA ASP A 76 -2.59 -15.31 25.33
C ASP A 76 -3.96 -14.78 24.87
N ILE A 77 -4.72 -14.12 25.75
CA ILE A 77 -5.99 -13.50 25.39
C ILE A 77 -5.77 -12.39 24.36
N VAL A 78 -4.78 -11.51 24.57
CA VAL A 78 -4.46 -10.43 23.64
C VAL A 78 -4.05 -10.98 22.26
N ASP A 79 -3.26 -12.05 22.23
CA ASP A 79 -2.85 -12.70 20.99
C ASP A 79 -4.04 -13.34 20.26
N LEU A 80 -4.93 -14.02 20.99
CA LEU A 80 -6.16 -14.58 20.43
C LEU A 80 -7.10 -13.50 19.88
N GLU A 81 -7.27 -12.38 20.59
CA GLU A 81 -8.07 -11.26 20.12
C GLU A 81 -7.49 -10.66 18.82
N SER A 82 -6.17 -10.48 18.75
CA SER A 82 -5.47 -10.03 17.55
C SER A 82 -5.69 -10.99 16.36
N ASN A 83 -5.61 -12.30 16.61
CA ASN A 83 -5.89 -13.33 15.60
C ASN A 83 -7.34 -13.30 15.11
N ILE A 84 -8.31 -13.07 16.00
CA ILE A 84 -9.72 -12.95 15.63
C ILE A 84 -9.94 -11.67 14.80
N GLN A 85 -9.35 -10.55 15.20
CA GLN A 85 -9.48 -9.28 14.48
C GLN A 85 -8.88 -9.38 13.07
N SER A 86 -7.70 -9.97 12.93
CA SER A 86 -7.08 -10.19 11.62
C SER A 86 -7.92 -11.11 10.72
N SER A 87 -8.46 -12.20 11.28
CA SER A 87 -9.36 -13.12 10.56
C SER A 87 -10.63 -12.41 10.09
N LEU A 88 -11.23 -11.57 10.94
CA LEU A 88 -12.41 -10.77 10.58
C LEU A 88 -12.07 -9.78 9.47
N HIS A 89 -10.92 -9.11 9.56
CA HIS A 89 -10.47 -8.19 8.51
C HIS A 89 -10.30 -8.90 7.16
N ILE A 90 -9.67 -10.09 7.14
CA ILE A 90 -9.51 -10.91 5.94
C ILE A 90 -10.89 -11.32 5.37
N LEU A 91 -11.82 -11.70 6.25
CA LEU A 91 -13.18 -12.05 5.83
C LEU A 91 -13.91 -10.83 5.23
N GLN A 92 -13.76 -9.66 5.84
CA GLN A 92 -14.39 -8.44 5.34
C GLN A 92 -13.77 -7.99 4.00
N SER A 93 -12.45 -8.12 3.82
CA SER A 93 -11.81 -7.82 2.54
C SER A 93 -12.25 -8.80 1.45
N SER A 94 -12.30 -10.10 1.75
CA SER A 94 -12.75 -11.11 0.78
C SER A 94 -14.22 -10.93 0.41
N GLN A 95 -15.09 -10.57 1.36
CA GLN A 95 -16.48 -10.19 1.06
C GLN A 95 -16.54 -9.01 0.09
N LYS A 96 -15.76 -7.93 0.35
CA LYS A 96 -15.72 -6.76 -0.54
C LYS A 96 -15.23 -7.12 -1.93
N ASP A 97 -14.26 -8.01 -2.04
CA ASP A 97 -13.72 -8.42 -3.33
C ASP A 97 -14.70 -9.31 -4.10
N LEU A 98 -15.43 -10.20 -3.41
CA LEU A 98 -16.53 -10.94 -4.00
C LEU A 98 -17.66 -10.02 -4.49
N ASP A 99 -18.02 -9.00 -3.71
CA ASP A 99 -19.03 -8.01 -4.12
C ASP A 99 -18.60 -7.24 -5.38
N LYS A 100 -17.31 -6.94 -5.54
CA LYS A 100 -16.79 -6.34 -6.78
C LYS A 100 -16.90 -7.30 -7.96
N ILE A 101 -16.48 -8.55 -7.78
CA ILE A 101 -16.55 -9.58 -8.82
C ILE A 101 -18.00 -9.80 -9.24
N LEU A 102 -18.94 -9.82 -8.29
CA LEU A 102 -20.37 -9.95 -8.58
C LEU A 102 -20.87 -8.78 -9.45
N LYS A 103 -20.56 -7.53 -9.04
CA LYS A 103 -20.94 -6.34 -9.79
C LYS A 103 -20.34 -6.29 -11.19
N ASP A 104 -19.10 -6.75 -11.34
CA ASP A 104 -18.46 -6.81 -12.65
C ASP A 104 -19.04 -7.92 -13.51
N GLY A 105 -19.37 -9.07 -12.92
CA GLY A 105 -20.13 -10.15 -13.57
C GLY A 105 -21.50 -9.68 -14.07
N ASP A 106 -22.24 -8.90 -13.28
CA ASP A 106 -23.53 -8.33 -13.69
C ASP A 106 -23.36 -7.39 -14.90
N LYS A 107 -22.34 -6.52 -14.90
CA LYS A 107 -22.02 -5.65 -16.05
C LYS A 107 -21.64 -6.45 -17.28
N ASP A 108 -20.89 -7.55 -17.12
CA ASP A 108 -20.49 -8.39 -18.24
C ASP A 108 -21.69 -9.13 -18.83
N ILE A 109 -22.65 -9.58 -18.01
CA ILE A 109 -23.92 -10.12 -18.49
C ILE A 109 -24.71 -9.06 -19.27
N GLU A 110 -24.77 -7.82 -18.77
CA GLU A 110 -25.42 -6.72 -19.50
C GLU A 110 -24.75 -6.43 -20.85
N ARG A 111 -23.40 -6.43 -20.90
CA ARG A 111 -22.64 -6.27 -22.14
C ARG A 111 -22.87 -7.40 -23.12
N ILE A 112 -22.92 -8.65 -22.64
CA ILE A 112 -23.21 -9.81 -23.48
C ILE A 112 -24.61 -9.67 -24.06
N ARG A 113 -25.63 -9.38 -23.23
CA ARG A 113 -27.01 -9.17 -23.71
C ARG A 113 -27.10 -8.02 -24.70
N ALA A 114 -26.41 -6.91 -24.46
CA ALA A 114 -26.36 -5.80 -25.40
C ALA A 114 -25.69 -6.18 -26.73
N THR A 115 -24.66 -7.02 -26.68
CA THR A 115 -23.96 -7.54 -27.88
C THR A 115 -24.82 -8.54 -28.64
N GLU A 116 -25.52 -9.44 -27.95
CA GLU A 116 -26.48 -10.37 -28.54
C GLU A 116 -27.64 -9.62 -29.22
N ASN A 117 -28.17 -8.58 -28.57
CA ASN A 117 -29.23 -7.74 -29.15
C ASN A 117 -28.74 -6.93 -30.35
N ASN A 118 -27.47 -6.53 -30.37
CA ASN A 118 -26.83 -5.80 -31.47
C ASN A 118 -25.92 -6.71 -32.32
N GLN A 119 -26.29 -7.98 -32.48
CA GLN A 119 -25.46 -8.91 -33.22
C GLN A 119 -25.40 -8.49 -34.70
N ILE A 120 -24.21 -8.04 -35.12
CA ILE A 120 -23.92 -7.73 -36.51
C ILE A 120 -23.79 -9.06 -37.26
N PRO A 121 -24.48 -9.24 -38.40
CA PRO A 121 -24.40 -10.49 -39.13
C PRO A 121 -23.00 -10.70 -39.72
N ASP A 122 -22.49 -11.93 -39.61
CA ASP A 122 -21.11 -12.29 -39.94
C ASP A 122 -20.72 -11.97 -41.38
N ASN A 123 -21.68 -11.99 -42.31
CA ASN A 123 -21.45 -11.64 -43.71
C ASN A 123 -21.08 -10.16 -43.89
N VAL A 124 -21.75 -9.25 -43.19
CA VAL A 124 -21.47 -7.81 -43.23
C VAL A 124 -20.13 -7.52 -42.56
N LEU A 125 -19.83 -8.21 -41.46
CA LEU A 125 -18.56 -8.07 -40.76
C LEU A 125 -17.39 -8.54 -41.66
N LEU A 126 -17.53 -9.68 -42.33
CA LEU A 126 -16.50 -10.21 -43.23
C LEU A 126 -16.29 -9.30 -44.44
N GLU A 127 -17.37 -8.80 -45.05
CA GLU A 127 -17.28 -7.86 -46.18
C GLU A 127 -16.59 -6.56 -45.75
N TYR A 128 -16.95 -6.02 -44.58
CA TYR A 128 -16.33 -4.81 -44.05
C TYR A 128 -14.86 -5.02 -43.68
N ALA A 129 -14.51 -6.15 -43.05
CA ALA A 129 -13.13 -6.51 -42.73
C ALA A 129 -12.27 -6.66 -43.99
N GLN A 130 -12.81 -7.26 -45.06
CA GLN A 130 -12.12 -7.36 -46.34
C GLN A 130 -11.88 -5.98 -46.97
N LYS A 131 -12.85 -5.06 -46.88
CA LYS A 131 -12.69 -3.67 -47.33
C LYS A 131 -11.62 -2.96 -46.51
N LEU A 132 -11.63 -3.09 -45.18
CA LEU A 132 -10.67 -2.45 -44.28
C LEU A 132 -9.24 -2.97 -44.50
N SER A 133 -9.09 -4.29 -44.73
CA SER A 133 -7.80 -4.93 -44.96
C SER A 133 -6.99 -4.27 -46.10
N ALA A 134 -7.67 -3.78 -47.14
CA ALA A 134 -7.01 -3.08 -48.25
C ALA A 134 -6.40 -1.72 -47.86
N PHE A 135 -6.82 -1.11 -46.75
CA PHE A 135 -6.34 0.19 -46.24
C PHE A 135 -5.46 0.07 -44.99
N THR A 136 -5.50 -1.08 -44.31
CA THR A 136 -4.74 -1.33 -43.07
C THR A 136 -3.59 -2.32 -43.26
N HIS A 137 -3.42 -2.91 -44.45
CA HIS A 137 -2.28 -3.76 -44.73
C HIS A 137 -0.98 -2.94 -44.73
N ALA A 138 0.03 -3.44 -44.01
CA ALA A 138 1.37 -2.88 -44.09
C ALA A 138 1.90 -3.04 -45.53
N PRO A 139 2.60 -2.02 -46.08
CA PRO A 139 3.14 -2.11 -47.43
C PRO A 139 4.07 -3.32 -47.56
N PRO A 140 3.94 -4.15 -48.62
CA PRO A 140 4.82 -5.27 -48.81
C PRO A 140 6.27 -4.78 -48.92
N THR A 141 7.16 -5.37 -48.13
CA THR A 141 8.60 -5.09 -48.19
C THR A 141 9.10 -5.41 -49.59
N ILE A 142 9.41 -4.37 -50.38
CA ILE A 142 10.04 -4.50 -51.69
C ILE A 142 11.46 -5.02 -51.51
N ASN A 143 11.62 -6.34 -51.44
CA ASN A 143 12.90 -6.98 -51.68
C ASN A 143 13.15 -6.97 -53.19
N SER A 144 14.21 -6.30 -53.63
CA SER A 144 14.56 -6.08 -55.04
C SER A 144 14.79 -7.34 -55.90
N ALA A 145 14.54 -8.54 -55.36
CA ALA A 145 14.74 -9.83 -56.03
C ALA A 145 13.46 -10.41 -56.66
N ASP A 146 12.26 -9.98 -56.26
CA ASP A 146 10.99 -10.62 -56.68
C ASP A 146 10.24 -9.91 -57.81
N THR A 147 10.84 -8.90 -58.44
CA THR A 147 10.21 -8.09 -59.51
C THR A 147 9.88 -8.86 -60.79
N ILE A 148 10.16 -10.17 -60.87
CA ILE A 148 10.06 -10.93 -62.13
C ILE A 148 8.78 -11.79 -62.21
N GLN A 149 8.06 -12.12 -61.13
CA GLN A 149 7.01 -13.16 -61.23
C GLN A 149 5.58 -12.82 -60.82
N HIS A 150 5.25 -11.63 -60.30
CA HIS A 150 3.85 -11.29 -60.00
C HIS A 150 3.42 -9.93 -60.55
N PRO A 151 2.75 -9.88 -61.73
CA PRO A 151 2.21 -8.65 -62.29
C PRO A 151 0.82 -8.33 -61.69
N SER A 152 0.70 -8.39 -60.37
CA SER A 152 -0.42 -7.77 -59.67
C SER A 152 0.15 -6.71 -58.77
N GLN A 153 0.38 -5.53 -59.33
CA GLN A 153 0.66 -4.32 -58.56
C GLN A 153 -0.52 -4.13 -57.59
N GLN A 154 -0.36 -4.57 -56.34
CA GLN A 154 -1.33 -4.32 -55.30
C GLN A 154 -1.41 -2.81 -55.14
N VAL A 155 -2.57 -2.25 -55.48
CA VAL A 155 -2.83 -0.81 -55.37
C VAL A 155 -2.71 -0.46 -53.89
N PHE A 156 -1.61 0.21 -53.54
CA PHE A 156 -1.36 0.65 -52.18
C PHE A 156 -2.31 1.80 -51.86
N ASN A 157 -3.32 1.51 -51.03
CA ASN A 157 -4.22 2.53 -50.54
C ASN A 157 -3.63 3.13 -49.27
N VAL A 158 -3.32 4.42 -49.31
CA VAL A 158 -2.91 5.16 -48.12
C VAL A 158 -4.05 5.19 -47.08
N PRO A 159 -3.72 5.24 -45.78
CA PRO A 159 -4.69 5.11 -44.70
C PRO A 159 -5.63 6.33 -44.55
N PHE A 160 -5.40 7.40 -45.31
CA PHE A 160 -6.22 8.60 -45.34
C PHE A 160 -6.60 8.94 -46.79
N PRO A 161 -7.74 9.62 -47.01
CA PRO A 161 -8.15 10.02 -48.36
C PRO A 161 -7.10 10.93 -49.00
N THR A 162 -6.65 10.61 -50.21
CA THR A 162 -5.70 11.45 -50.96
C THR A 162 -6.40 12.68 -51.52
N GLU A 163 -5.64 13.78 -51.68
CA GLU A 163 -6.11 15.02 -52.31
C GLU A 163 -6.76 14.76 -53.68
N SER A 164 -6.21 13.85 -54.47
CA SER A 164 -6.76 13.47 -55.77
C SER A 164 -8.10 12.72 -55.67
N ASN A 165 -8.31 11.92 -54.62
CA ASN A 165 -9.60 11.27 -54.36
C ASN A 165 -10.61 12.28 -53.81
N MET A 166 -10.18 13.24 -52.98
CA MET A 166 -11.04 14.32 -52.48
C MET A 166 -11.54 15.22 -53.61
N ARG A 167 -10.66 15.64 -54.53
CA ARG A 167 -11.02 16.43 -55.72
C ARG A 167 -11.92 15.70 -56.71
N ARG A 168 -11.85 14.36 -56.75
CA ARG A 168 -12.73 13.53 -57.58
C ARG A 168 -14.04 13.15 -56.87
N GLY A 169 -14.16 13.48 -55.59
CA GLY A 169 -15.34 13.16 -54.80
C GLY A 169 -16.56 13.94 -55.25
N ILE A 170 -17.74 13.34 -55.03
CA ILE A 170 -19.04 13.92 -55.39
C ILE A 170 -19.25 15.28 -54.70
N LEU A 171 -18.79 15.43 -53.45
CA LEU A 171 -18.86 16.70 -52.73
C LEU A 171 -18.10 17.82 -53.43
N PHE A 172 -16.91 17.55 -53.98
CA PHE A 172 -16.15 18.54 -54.75
C PHE A 172 -16.82 18.83 -56.08
N ALA A 173 -17.34 17.80 -56.78
CA ALA A 173 -18.05 17.96 -58.05
C ALA A 173 -19.31 18.81 -57.88
N GLN A 174 -20.10 18.58 -56.82
CA GLN A 174 -21.28 19.37 -56.49
C GLN A 174 -20.92 20.81 -56.11
N SER A 175 -19.84 21.02 -55.34
CA SER A 175 -19.37 22.38 -55.03
C SER A 175 -18.93 23.18 -56.25
N VAL A 176 -18.55 22.49 -57.35
CA VAL A 176 -18.15 23.11 -58.61
C VAL A 176 -19.36 23.30 -59.54
N GLU A 177 -20.32 22.37 -59.56
CA GLU A 177 -21.55 22.46 -60.38
C GLU A 177 -22.58 23.45 -59.86
N GLU A 178 -22.69 23.65 -58.54
CA GLU A 178 -23.59 24.65 -57.94
C GLU A 178 -23.14 26.10 -58.19
N GLY A 179 -22.05 26.32 -58.93
CA GLY A 179 -21.78 27.58 -59.61
C GLY A 179 -21.76 28.77 -58.66
N GLN A 180 -20.75 28.86 -57.80
CA GLN A 180 -20.43 30.12 -57.16
C GLN A 180 -19.08 30.63 -57.69
N ASP A 181 -19.18 31.67 -58.52
CA ASP A 181 -18.15 32.66 -58.88
C ASP A 181 -17.58 33.39 -57.64
N ASP A 182 -17.54 32.75 -56.48
CA ASP A 182 -16.74 33.19 -55.36
C ASP A 182 -15.50 32.33 -55.36
N THR A 183 -14.39 32.94 -55.75
CA THR A 183 -13.09 32.61 -55.19
C THR A 183 -13.28 32.32 -53.70
N LEU A 184 -13.33 31.05 -53.32
CA LEU A 184 -12.94 30.63 -51.98
C LEU A 184 -11.46 30.98 -51.89
N LYS A 185 -11.20 32.27 -51.67
CA LYS A 185 -10.07 32.72 -50.87
C LYS A 185 -10.09 31.74 -49.71
N LEU A 186 -9.06 30.89 -49.65
CA LEU A 186 -8.56 30.53 -48.33
C LEU A 186 -8.37 31.88 -47.64
N GLU A 187 -9.35 32.31 -46.85
CA GLU A 187 -9.08 33.14 -45.70
C GLU A 187 -8.18 32.27 -44.83
N MET A 188 -6.88 32.27 -45.15
CA MET A 188 -5.86 32.28 -44.12
C MET A 188 -6.30 33.41 -43.22
N GLY A 189 -6.93 33.05 -42.09
CA GLY A 189 -7.35 34.00 -41.08
C GLY A 189 -6.21 34.96 -40.83
N GLU A 190 -6.41 36.20 -41.25
CA GLU A 190 -5.49 37.29 -40.98
C GLU A 190 -5.29 37.36 -39.48
N SER A 191 -4.02 37.27 -39.10
CA SER A 191 -3.51 37.54 -37.77
C SER A 191 -4.11 38.83 -37.23
N LYS A 192 -5.06 38.72 -36.29
CA LYS A 192 -5.33 39.82 -35.36
C LYS A 192 -4.12 39.92 -34.45
N GLN A 193 -3.20 40.82 -34.80
CA GLN A 193 -2.35 41.51 -33.83
C GLN A 193 -3.28 42.19 -32.82
N LEU A 194 -3.51 41.53 -31.69
CA LEU A 194 -3.83 42.16 -30.42
C LEU A 194 -2.54 42.12 -29.60
N ASP A 195 -1.73 43.15 -29.77
CA ASP A 195 -0.77 43.57 -28.74
C ASP A 195 -1.57 44.05 -27.53
N ALA A 196 -1.72 43.17 -26.53
CA ALA A 196 -1.79 43.46 -25.09
C ALA A 196 -2.34 42.26 -24.30
N GLU A 197 -1.49 41.25 -24.04
CA GLU A 197 -1.38 40.56 -22.75
C GLU A 197 -0.15 39.63 -22.80
N ILE A 198 1.01 40.27 -22.82
CA ILE A 198 2.23 39.76 -22.19
C ILE A 198 1.84 39.54 -20.72
N ASP A 199 1.70 38.29 -20.26
CA ASP A 199 2.03 37.88 -18.88
C ASP A 199 1.73 36.41 -18.50
N GLN A 200 1.22 35.53 -19.37
CA GLN A 200 0.97 34.12 -18.97
C GLN A 200 1.82 33.03 -19.63
N GLU A 201 2.42 33.24 -20.81
CA GLU A 201 3.21 32.18 -21.47
C GLU A 201 4.68 32.09 -21.04
N HIS A 202 5.24 33.11 -20.36
CA HIS A 202 6.59 33.04 -19.82
C HIS A 202 6.73 32.14 -18.58
N HIS A 203 5.63 31.70 -17.97
CA HIS A 203 5.68 30.85 -16.77
C HIS A 203 5.81 29.35 -17.09
N TYR A 204 5.26 28.86 -18.20
CA TYR A 204 5.26 27.42 -18.51
C TYR A 204 6.57 26.92 -19.14
N ASN A 205 7.26 27.74 -19.94
CA ASN A 205 8.53 27.35 -20.55
C ASN A 205 9.75 27.55 -19.62
N SER A 206 9.62 28.34 -18.54
CA SER A 206 10.68 28.49 -17.54
C SER A 206 10.81 27.29 -16.60
N LEU A 207 9.74 26.52 -16.35
CA LEU A 207 9.80 25.34 -15.47
C LEU A 207 10.33 24.09 -16.17
N ARG A 208 10.22 24.00 -17.50
CA ARG A 208 10.69 22.83 -18.25
C ARG A 208 12.21 22.82 -18.42
N ASN A 209 12.82 23.98 -18.63
CA ASN A 209 14.27 24.09 -18.80
C ASN A 209 15.04 24.04 -17.46
N GLN A 210 14.39 24.20 -16.31
CA GLN A 210 15.01 23.97 -14.98
C GLN A 210 14.96 22.50 -14.52
N GLN A 211 14.14 21.65 -15.15
CA GLN A 211 14.07 20.21 -14.81
C GLN A 211 15.04 19.35 -15.63
N GLU A 212 15.46 19.80 -16.82
CA GLU A 212 16.44 19.06 -17.63
C GLU A 212 17.90 19.27 -17.14
N ASP A 213 18.19 20.35 -16.40
CA ASP A 213 19.52 20.61 -15.82
C ASP A 213 19.78 19.92 -14.45
N MET A 214 18.79 19.25 -13.85
CA MET A 214 18.99 18.48 -12.59
C MET A 214 19.13 16.97 -12.79
N GLN A 215 19.06 16.44 -14.01
CA GLN A 215 19.21 14.99 -14.27
C GLN A 215 20.47 14.60 -15.05
N ALA A 216 21.33 15.55 -15.42
CA ALA A 216 22.66 15.28 -15.97
C ALA A 216 23.72 15.25 -14.86
N GLY A 217 23.61 14.28 -13.95
CA GLY A 217 24.60 14.10 -12.89
C GLY A 217 24.29 12.89 -12.04
N LEU A 218 24.63 11.70 -12.56
CA LEU A 218 25.14 10.52 -11.84
C LEU A 218 25.24 9.37 -12.86
N ASN A 219 26.34 9.42 -13.62
CA ASN A 219 26.90 8.30 -14.34
C ASN A 219 27.94 7.68 -13.42
N ASP A 220 27.69 6.47 -12.91
CA ASP A 220 28.68 5.41 -12.62
C ASP A 220 28.05 4.37 -11.69
N GLY A 221 28.21 3.10 -12.04
CA GLY A 221 27.85 2.00 -11.15
C GLY A 221 27.54 0.72 -11.90
N ASP A 222 28.59 0.10 -12.43
CA ASP A 222 28.61 -1.27 -12.95
C ASP A 222 27.84 -2.25 -12.07
N VAL A 223 27.07 -3.14 -12.70
CA VAL A 223 26.65 -4.40 -12.08
C VAL A 223 26.98 -5.54 -13.03
N GLU A 224 28.11 -6.19 -12.75
CA GLU A 224 28.47 -7.50 -13.28
C GLU A 224 27.37 -8.52 -12.93
N PHE A 225 26.97 -9.28 -13.96
CA PHE A 225 26.18 -10.49 -13.82
C PHE A 225 27.12 -11.65 -13.50
N ASP A 226 27.18 -12.06 -12.22
CA ASP A 226 27.82 -13.32 -11.87
C ASP A 226 26.80 -14.47 -11.95
N LEU A 227 27.11 -15.39 -12.85
CA LEU A 227 26.42 -16.65 -13.11
C LEU A 227 27.10 -17.76 -12.29
N LEU A 228 26.26 -18.63 -11.73
CA LEU A 228 26.52 -19.99 -11.20
C LEU A 228 26.75 -20.11 -9.69
N ASP A 229 25.78 -20.74 -9.03
CA ASP A 229 25.96 -22.06 -8.39
C ASP A 229 24.75 -22.96 -8.75
#